data_AF-A0A3M1S6P2-F1
#
_entry.id   AF-A0A3M1S6P2-F1
#
_cell.length_a   1.000
_cell.length_b   1.000
_cell.length_c   1.000
_cell.angle_alpha   90.00
_cell.angle_beta   90.00
_cell.angle_gamma   90.00
#
_symmetry.space_group_name_H-M   'P 1'
#
loop_
_entity.id
_entity.type
_entity.pdbx_description
1 polymer ?
#
loop_
_entity_poly.entity_id
_entity_poly.type
_entity_poly.pdbx_seq_one_letter_code
_entity_poly.pdbx_strand_id
1 'polypeptide(L)'
;AYYRRPLVIDGLISSTGALLAQRLAPAAADAMIAAHRSAEPGHRIVLESLGKEPFIDLGFRLGEGTGSALAMNIVDAAARLLTEVRTFAEAAVSEAEA
;
A
#
# COMPACT_ATOMS: atom_id res chain seq x y z
N ALA A 1 -10.12 -3.38 8.33
CA ALA A 1 -9.68 -3.56 9.72
C ALA A 1 -10.43 -4.66 10.47
N TYR A 2 -11.72 -4.48 10.82
CA TYR A 2 -12.50 -5.48 11.59
C TYR A 2 -12.41 -6.91 11.02
N TYR A 3 -12.62 -7.08 9.71
CA TYR A 3 -12.51 -8.38 9.04
C TYR A 3 -11.07 -8.83 8.72
N ARG A 4 -10.05 -8.12 9.23
CA ARG A 4 -8.62 -8.41 8.99
C ARG A 4 -8.24 -8.53 7.51
N ARG A 5 -8.91 -7.76 6.64
CA ARG A 5 -8.58 -7.67 5.21
C ARG A 5 -7.76 -6.41 4.93
N PRO A 6 -6.71 -6.49 4.08
CA PRO A 6 -5.99 -5.31 3.60
C PRO A 6 -6.93 -4.42 2.78
N LEU A 7 -6.70 -3.11 2.86
CA LEU A 7 -7.42 -2.08 2.13
C LEU A 7 -6.41 -1.27 1.33
N VAL A 8 -6.55 -1.26 0.00
CA VAL A 8 -5.71 -0.45 -0.89
C VAL A 8 -6.41 0.87 -1.17
N ILE A 9 -5.85 1.97 -0.67
CA ILE A 9 -6.37 3.34 -0.87
C ILE A 9 -5.79 3.94 -2.16
N ASP A 10 -6.64 4.62 -2.93
CA ASP A 10 -6.39 5.12 -4.28
C ASP A 10 -5.81 6.55 -4.26
N GLY A 11 -6.58 7.54 -4.73
CA GLY A 11 -6.24 8.96 -4.69
C GLY A 11 -6.87 9.72 -3.53
N LEU A 12 -6.87 11.06 -3.64
CA LEU A 12 -7.23 12.01 -2.59
C LEU A 12 -8.56 11.69 -1.89
N ILE A 13 -9.61 11.41 -2.66
CA ILE A 13 -10.96 11.18 -2.13
C ILE A 13 -10.96 9.97 -1.19
N SER A 14 -10.42 8.84 -1.65
CA SER A 14 -10.37 7.61 -0.84
C SER A 14 -9.45 7.75 0.37
N SER A 15 -8.31 8.42 0.23
CA SER A 15 -7.37 8.68 1.32
C SER A 15 -7.95 9.61 2.38
N THR A 16 -8.81 10.55 2.00
CA THR A 16 -9.53 11.41 2.96
C THR A 16 -10.53 10.59 3.77
N GLY A 17 -11.26 9.67 3.13
CA GLY A 17 -12.12 8.71 3.83
C GLY A 17 -11.31 7.79 4.77
N ALA A 18 -10.13 7.36 4.33
CA ALA A 18 -9.20 6.59 5.15
C ALA A 18 -8.72 7.37 6.38
N LEU A 19 -8.42 8.67 6.23
CA LEU A 19 -8.05 9.56 7.34
C LEU A 19 -9.20 9.71 8.34
N LEU A 20 -10.43 9.89 7.86
CA LEU A 20 -11.59 9.91 8.72
C LEU A 20 -11.73 8.59 9.50
N ALA A 21 -11.57 7.45 8.83
CA ALA A 21 -11.64 6.14 9.47
C ALA A 21 -10.55 5.95 10.54
N GLN A 22 -9.31 6.37 10.28
CA GLN A 22 -8.22 6.36 11.27
C GLN A 22 -8.55 7.25 12.47
N ARG A 23 -9.13 8.44 12.26
CA ARG A 23 -9.50 9.34 13.37
C ARG A 23 -10.61 8.76 14.26
N LEU A 24 -11.56 8.05 13.66
CA LEU A 24 -12.64 7.39 14.40
C LEU A 24 -12.16 6.10 15.09
N ALA A 25 -11.27 5.36 14.46
CA ALA A 25 -10.70 4.11 14.95
C ALA A 25 -9.23 4.02 14.54
N PRO A 26 -8.26 4.40 15.40
CA PRO A 26 -6.85 4.47 15.04
C PRO A 26 -6.27 3.18 14.44
N ALA A 27 -6.68 2.02 14.98
CA ALA A 27 -6.29 0.70 14.48
C ALA A 27 -6.80 0.39 13.06
N ALA A 28 -7.69 1.22 12.49
CA ALA A 28 -8.10 1.07 11.10
C ALA A 28 -6.94 1.26 10.13
N ALA A 29 -5.97 2.12 10.48
CA ALA A 29 -4.82 2.44 9.64
C ALA A 29 -3.90 1.24 9.39
N ASP A 30 -3.85 0.27 10.30
CA ASP A 30 -2.98 -0.91 10.19
C ASP A 30 -3.35 -1.79 9.00
N ALA A 31 -4.61 -1.74 8.56
CA ALA A 31 -5.08 -2.48 7.40
C ALA A 31 -4.87 -1.73 6.07
N MET A 32 -4.42 -0.47 6.09
CA MET A 32 -4.40 0.40 4.91
C MET A 32 -3.04 0.41 4.21
N ILE A 33 -3.06 0.29 2.89
CA ILE A 33 -1.92 0.35 1.98
C ILE A 33 -2.17 1.49 0.98
N ALA A 34 -1.26 2.46 0.90
CA ALA A 34 -1.36 3.55 -0.07
C ALA A 34 -0.91 3.08 -1.46
N ALA A 35 -1.80 3.15 -2.45
CA ALA A 35 -1.51 2.69 -3.81
C ALA A 35 -0.53 3.63 -4.53
N HIS A 36 -0.95 4.87 -4.72
CA HIS A 36 -0.23 5.82 -5.54
C HIS A 36 -0.24 7.22 -4.94
N ARG A 37 0.70 8.06 -5.35
CA ARG A 37 0.63 9.50 -5.12
C ARG A 37 -0.19 10.14 -6.25
N SER A 38 -1.45 10.43 -5.98
CA SER A 38 -2.26 11.33 -6.84
C SER A 38 -1.55 12.66 -7.08
N ALA A 39 -1.65 13.18 -8.31
CA ALA A 39 -1.17 14.51 -8.68
C ALA A 39 -2.03 15.65 -8.09
N GLU A 40 -3.12 15.33 -7.39
CA GLU A 40 -3.91 16.31 -6.64
C GLU A 40 -3.10 16.85 -5.44
N PRO A 41 -2.91 18.18 -5.30
CA PRO A 41 -2.02 18.75 -4.29
C PRO A 41 -2.33 18.34 -2.85
N GLY A 42 -3.61 18.15 -2.54
CA GLY A 42 -4.06 17.76 -1.19
C GLY A 42 -3.66 16.33 -0.82
N HIS A 43 -3.34 15.46 -1.78
CA HIS A 43 -3.14 14.05 -1.49
C HIS A 43 -1.89 13.81 -0.64
N ARG A 44 -0.81 14.54 -0.90
CA ARG A 44 0.41 14.48 -0.09
C ARG A 44 0.14 14.81 1.38
N ILE A 45 -0.63 15.86 1.64
CA ILE A 45 -0.96 16.32 3.00
C ILE A 45 -1.78 15.23 3.73
N VAL A 46 -2.73 14.61 3.02
CA VAL A 46 -3.55 13.53 3.58
C VAL A 46 -2.68 12.30 3.88
N LEU A 47 -1.81 11.89 2.97
CA LEU A 47 -0.89 10.75 3.16
C LEU A 47 0.06 10.97 4.34
N GLU A 48 0.62 12.17 4.48
CA GLU A 48 1.45 12.57 5.63
C GLU A 48 0.66 12.47 6.94
N SER A 49 -0.57 12.99 6.96
CA SER A 49 -1.46 12.89 8.13
C SER A 49 -1.84 11.45 8.47
N LEU A 50 -1.95 10.60 7.44
CA LEU A 50 -2.26 9.18 7.57
C LEU A 50 -1.05 8.35 8.05
N GLY A 51 0.16 8.90 7.92
CA GLY A 51 1.41 8.18 8.14
C GLY A 51 1.65 7.08 7.11
N LYS A 52 1.28 7.30 5.84
CA LYS A 52 1.37 6.30 4.76
C LYS A 52 2.22 6.81 3.60
N GLU A 53 3.07 5.93 3.10
CA GLU A 53 3.89 6.17 1.91
C GLU A 53 3.38 5.30 0.74
N PRO A 54 3.02 5.88 -0.41
CA PRO A 54 2.65 5.13 -1.60
C PRO A 54 3.89 4.65 -2.36
N PHE A 55 3.78 3.51 -3.05
CA PHE A 55 4.88 2.97 -3.88
C PHE A 55 4.75 3.27 -5.38
N ILE A 56 3.65 3.90 -5.83
CA ILE A 56 3.47 4.34 -7.21
C ILE A 56 3.43 5.87 -7.27
N ASP A 57 4.26 6.47 -8.11
CA ASP A 57 4.23 7.92 -8.40
C ASP A 57 4.34 8.17 -9.91
N LEU A 58 3.17 8.15 -10.58
CA LEU A 58 3.06 8.23 -12.04
C LEU A 58 2.21 9.44 -12.50
N GLY A 59 1.94 10.39 -11.60
CA GLY A 59 1.12 11.57 -11.92
C GLY A 59 -0.37 11.28 -12.17
N PHE A 60 -0.88 10.14 -11.69
CA PHE A 60 -2.30 9.77 -11.83
C PHE A 60 -3.22 10.73 -11.07
N ARG A 61 -4.40 11.00 -11.61
CA ARG A 61 -5.44 11.86 -11.00
C ARG A 61 -6.84 11.58 -11.54
N LEU A 62 -7.04 10.38 -12.08
CA LEU A 62 -8.35 9.94 -12.60
C LEU A 62 -9.28 9.57 -11.43
N GLY A 63 -8.75 8.91 -10.41
CA GLY A 63 -9.54 8.35 -9.32
C GLY A 63 -10.16 7.01 -9.73
N GLU A 64 -11.41 6.79 -9.31
CA GLU A 64 -12.20 5.59 -9.61
C GLU A 64 -11.57 4.26 -9.13
N GLY A 65 -10.55 4.32 -8.27
CA GLY A 65 -9.83 3.14 -7.83
C GLY A 65 -8.76 2.65 -8.83
N THR A 66 -8.45 3.43 -9.87
CA THR A 66 -7.52 3.01 -10.92
C THR A 66 -6.08 2.81 -10.43
N GLY A 67 -5.60 3.68 -9.54
CA GLY A 67 -4.31 3.50 -8.87
C GLY A 67 -4.32 2.30 -7.94
N SER A 68 -5.39 2.10 -7.17
CA SER A 68 -5.58 0.91 -6.32
C SER A 68 -5.59 -0.39 -7.13
N ALA A 69 -6.31 -0.44 -8.24
CA ALA A 69 -6.39 -1.62 -9.09
C ALA A 69 -5.01 -2.00 -9.67
N LEU A 70 -4.21 -1.00 -10.08
CA LEU A 70 -2.83 -1.26 -10.51
C LEU A 70 -1.97 -1.76 -9.35
N ALA A 71 -2.06 -1.11 -8.18
CA ALA A 71 -1.29 -1.45 -6.99
C ALA A 71 -1.58 -2.85 -6.42
N MET A 72 -2.78 -3.40 -6.64
CA MET A 72 -3.11 -4.78 -6.22
C MET A 72 -2.12 -5.80 -6.76
N ASN A 73 -1.63 -5.65 -8.00
CA ASN A 73 -0.63 -6.56 -8.57
C ASN A 73 0.69 -6.54 -7.80
N ILE A 74 1.08 -5.37 -7.26
CA ILE A 74 2.29 -5.22 -6.45
C ILE A 74 2.09 -5.85 -5.07
N VAL A 75 0.90 -5.69 -4.48
CA VAL A 75 0.54 -6.34 -3.21
C VAL A 75 0.56 -7.86 -3.35
N ASP A 76 -0.02 -8.40 -4.42
CA ASP A 76 0.01 -9.83 -4.72
C ASP A 76 1.45 -10.32 -4.94
N ALA A 77 2.26 -9.58 -5.70
CA ALA A 77 3.66 -9.89 -5.89
C ALA A 77 4.42 -9.92 -4.55
N ALA A 78 4.20 -8.97 -3.66
CA ALA A 78 4.81 -8.94 -2.34
C ALA A 78 4.41 -10.16 -1.47
N ALA A 79 3.13 -10.54 -1.50
CA ALA A 79 2.66 -11.74 -0.82
C ALA A 79 3.36 -12.99 -1.35
N ARG A 80 3.47 -13.13 -2.68
CA ARG A 80 4.14 -14.27 -3.32
C ARG A 80 5.63 -14.28 -3.06
N LEU A 81 6.29 -13.12 -3.02
CA LEU A 81 7.71 -13.04 -2.64
C LEU A 81 7.94 -13.59 -1.23
N LEU A 82 7.04 -13.33 -0.29
CA LEU A 82 7.14 -13.83 1.08
C LEU A 82 6.85 -15.33 1.20
N THR A 83 6.01 -15.90 0.33
CA THR A 83 5.53 -17.27 0.48
C THR A 83 6.10 -18.28 -0.52
N GLU A 84 6.61 -17.82 -1.66
CA GLU A 84 7.04 -18.68 -2.77
C GLU A 84 8.54 -18.59 -3.08
N VAL A 85 9.22 -17.52 -2.67
CA VAL A 85 10.68 -17.42 -2.85
C VAL A 85 11.36 -18.28 -1.80
N ARG A 86 12.19 -19.20 -2.29
CA ARG A 86 13.00 -20.08 -1.43
C ARG A 86 14.06 -19.28 -0.70
N THR A 87 14.28 -19.65 0.55
CA THR A 87 15.46 -19.22 1.32
C THR A 87 16.74 -19.75 0.68
N PHE A 88 17.89 -19.16 1.02
CA PHE A 88 19.19 -19.65 0.52
C PHE A 88 19.44 -21.13 0.85
N ALA A 89 19.06 -21.56 2.06
CA ALA A 89 19.15 -22.95 2.48
C ALA A 89 18.31 -23.89 1.61
N GLU A 90 17.05 -23.52 1.31
CA GLU A 90 16.14 -24.30 0.45
C GLU A 90 16.57 -24.30 -1.02
N ALA A 91 17.27 -23.25 -1.45
CA ALA A 91 17.81 -23.13 -2.80
C ALA A 91 19.23 -23.72 -2.96
N ALA A 92 19.83 -24.24 -1.89
CA ALA A 92 21.21 -24.75 -1.85
C ALA A 92 22.24 -23.75 -2.41
N VAL A 93 22.03 -22.46 -2.13
CA VAL A 93 22.97 -21.40 -2.52
C VAL A 93 24.06 -21.31 -1.46
N SER A 94 25.33 -21.36 -1.90
CA SER A 94 26.48 -21.19 -1.01
C SER A 94 26.46 -19.79 -0.39
N GLU A 95 26.63 -19.70 0.92
CA GLU A 95 26.91 -18.42 1.59
C GLU A 95 28.24 -17.87 1.05
N ALA A 96 28.25 -16.58 0.68
CA ALA A 96 29.52 -15.93 0.35
C ALA A 96 30.34 -15.80 1.64
N GLU A 97 31.59 -16.25 1.62
CA GLU A 97 32.53 -16.06 2.73
C GLU A 97 32.68 -14.54 2.99
N ALA A 98 32.47 -14.16 4.25
CA ALA A 98 32.53 -12.76 4.73
C ALA A 98 33.96 -12.21 4.77
#